data_AF-A0A842KYD2-F1
#
_entry.id   AF-A0A842KYD2-F1
#
_cell.length_a   1.000
_cell.length_b   1.000
_cell.length_c   1.000
_cell.angle_alpha   90.00
_cell.angle_beta   90.00
_cell.angle_gamma   90.00
#
_symmetry.space_group_name_H-M   'P 1'
#
loop_
_entity.id
_entity.type
_entity.pdbx_description
1 polymer ?
#
loop_
_entity_poly.entity_id
_entity_poly.type
_entity_poly.pdbx_seq_one_letter_code
_entity_poly.pdbx_strand_id
1 'polypeptide(L)'
;MNKKFCGELHLKHLKAGLSILLCIAMIITFFQAHAQTGKIIYVPDNFPTIQAAVDAASSGTTIVVRDGTYRENIVVEEKRDLVIRSEHGPKNTVIYNTGETGDAYIIELIACKNIVLQGFTIVNDKDLLAHGIKIMSDNITIANNIIKGPNIGTAVTMDSSVETILQNNTFRETFNGIQIDRSSGFRITNNLIIGMNGYGINFRHNNHNNLVDHNIISSIQSTVPEIAGTGIIIDSDAYSEIIFNSIVGCQVGIKVNSPGDSIYLNQFIGNGKHISIQMANTTWNSSPLDYIYDGKKFHGRLGNYWDDYRGLDQNHDGVGDTPYKISEAQVDNYPLKELIKSYTIISSSTQTLTTTFTTSTTSPKTSTSTTQTITSTSSTP
;
A
#
# COMPACT_ATOMS: atom_id res chain seq x y z
N MET A 1 -26.90 52.26 -36.68
CA MET A 1 -27.57 51.03 -37.18
C MET A 1 -26.59 49.85 -37.11
N ASN A 2 -27.13 48.64 -37.00
CA ASN A 2 -26.49 47.33 -37.17
C ASN A 2 -25.49 46.80 -36.11
N LYS A 3 -25.90 45.67 -35.52
CA LYS A 3 -25.11 44.70 -34.74
C LYS A 3 -24.23 43.84 -35.66
N LYS A 4 -23.12 43.30 -35.15
CA LYS A 4 -22.90 41.83 -35.09
C LYS A 4 -21.70 41.44 -34.18
N PHE A 5 -21.64 40.15 -33.85
CA PHE A 5 -20.83 39.49 -32.82
C PHE A 5 -19.84 38.48 -33.48
N CYS A 6 -18.90 37.92 -32.69
CA CYS A 6 -17.96 36.82 -33.03
C CYS A 6 -16.78 37.24 -33.95
N GLY A 7 -15.51 36.83 -33.82
CA GLY A 7 -14.71 36.07 -32.80
C GLY A 7 -13.23 36.49 -33.01
N GLU A 8 -12.14 35.95 -32.44
CA GLU A 8 -11.80 34.91 -31.44
C GLU A 8 -10.57 35.45 -30.63
N LEU A 9 -10.03 34.94 -29.52
CA LEU A 9 -9.78 33.61 -28.92
C LEU A 9 -8.62 32.76 -29.48
N HIS A 10 -7.38 33.27 -29.47
CA HIS A 10 -6.16 32.49 -29.16
C HIS A 10 -4.94 33.42 -28.94
N LEU A 11 -4.34 33.44 -27.73
CA LEU A 11 -2.87 33.51 -27.43
C LEU A 11 -2.49 33.83 -25.95
N LYS A 12 -3.24 33.39 -24.92
CA LYS A 12 -2.87 33.67 -23.51
C LYS A 12 -2.66 32.48 -22.55
N HIS A 13 -2.86 31.23 -22.99
CA HIS A 13 -2.70 30.05 -22.12
C HIS A 13 -1.37 29.29 -22.26
N LEU A 14 -0.51 29.62 -23.24
CA LEU A 14 0.72 28.86 -23.52
C LEU A 14 1.95 29.24 -22.67
N LYS A 15 1.78 30.01 -21.58
CA LYS A 15 2.90 30.36 -20.66
C LYS A 15 2.64 30.06 -19.18
N ALA A 16 1.42 29.64 -18.80
CA ALA A 16 1.13 29.15 -17.45
C ALA A 16 1.28 27.62 -17.33
N GLY A 17 1.11 26.88 -18.43
CA GLY A 17 1.18 25.41 -18.44
C GLY A 17 2.59 24.81 -18.30
N LEU A 18 3.66 25.61 -18.49
CA LEU A 18 5.04 25.11 -18.45
C LEU A 18 5.71 25.23 -17.07
N SER A 19 5.18 26.10 -16.19
CA SER A 19 5.69 26.27 -14.82
C SER A 19 5.00 25.36 -13.80
N ILE A 20 3.84 24.79 -14.11
CA ILE A 20 3.11 23.84 -13.24
C ILE A 20 3.55 22.38 -13.52
N LEU A 21 4.01 22.09 -14.75
CA LEU A 21 4.55 20.77 -15.13
C LEU A 21 5.89 20.43 -14.44
N LEU A 22 6.54 21.41 -13.80
CA LEU A 22 7.79 21.24 -13.06
C LEU A 22 7.60 21.07 -11.54
N CYS A 23 6.40 21.34 -11.00
CA CYS A 23 6.11 21.17 -9.57
C CYS A 23 5.49 19.79 -9.24
N ILE A 24 4.87 19.12 -10.22
CA ILE A 24 4.32 17.76 -10.04
C ILE A 24 5.42 16.68 -10.11
N ALA A 25 6.62 17.01 -10.59
CA ALA A 25 7.79 16.14 -10.58
C ALA A 25 8.61 16.18 -9.26
N MET A 26 8.17 16.94 -8.25
CA MET A 26 8.98 17.24 -7.05
C MET A 26 8.30 16.91 -5.71
N ILE A 27 7.44 15.88 -5.71
CA ILE A 27 7.13 15.09 -4.50
C ILE A 27 7.75 13.69 -4.66
N ILE A 28 9.06 13.66 -4.92
CA ILE A 28 9.88 12.51 -4.55
C ILE A 28 10.02 12.62 -3.04
N THR A 29 9.34 11.75 -2.30
CA THR A 29 9.49 11.67 -0.85
C THR A 29 10.96 11.41 -0.52
N PHE A 30 11.60 12.36 0.14
CA PHE A 30 12.93 12.18 0.73
C PHE A 30 12.81 11.19 1.91
N PHE A 31 12.70 9.91 1.60
CA PHE A 31 13.35 8.93 2.44
C PHE A 31 14.83 9.28 2.43
N GLN A 32 15.33 9.74 3.57
CA GLN A 32 16.76 9.73 3.88
C GLN A 32 17.20 8.26 3.95
N ALA A 33 17.34 7.64 2.77
CA ALA A 33 18.17 6.48 2.60
C ALA A 33 19.52 6.87 3.19
N HIS A 34 19.91 6.22 4.27
CA HIS A 34 21.25 6.38 4.82
C HIS A 34 22.19 5.80 3.78
N ALA A 35 22.66 6.65 2.88
CA ALA A 35 23.58 6.33 1.81
C ALA A 35 24.98 6.13 2.41
N GLN A 36 25.10 5.12 3.28
CA GLN A 36 26.33 4.37 3.39
C GLN A 36 26.62 3.88 1.97
N THR A 37 27.78 4.23 1.43
CA THR A 37 28.14 3.95 0.03
C THR A 37 28.33 2.45 -0.16
N GLY A 38 27.21 1.78 -0.40
CA GLY A 38 27.08 0.34 -0.52
C GLY A 38 27.80 -0.21 -1.73
N LYS A 39 28.31 -1.44 -1.61
CA LYS A 39 28.79 -2.20 -2.75
C LYS A 39 27.63 -2.38 -3.74
N ILE A 40 27.84 -2.02 -5.00
CA ILE A 40 26.90 -2.32 -6.07
C ILE A 40 27.35 -3.63 -6.73
N ILE A 41 26.41 -4.56 -6.92
CA ILE A 41 26.58 -5.81 -7.64
C ILE A 41 25.63 -5.79 -8.83
N TYR A 42 26.14 -6.01 -10.04
CA TYR A 42 25.34 -6.16 -11.24
C TYR A 42 25.17 -7.65 -11.58
N VAL A 43 23.95 -8.05 -11.91
CA VAL A 43 23.61 -9.41 -12.39
C VAL A 43 23.13 -9.28 -13.84
N PRO A 44 23.72 -10.01 -14.82
CA PRO A 44 24.66 -11.12 -14.64
C PRO A 44 26.16 -10.74 -14.57
N ASP A 45 26.53 -9.46 -14.69
CA ASP A 45 27.92 -9.01 -14.91
C ASP A 45 28.94 -9.47 -13.85
N ASN A 46 28.54 -9.54 -12.58
CA ASN A 46 29.41 -9.92 -11.46
C ASN A 46 29.12 -11.34 -10.94
N PHE A 47 27.88 -11.81 -11.08
CA PHE A 47 27.44 -13.15 -10.71
C PHE A 47 26.41 -13.63 -11.74
N PRO A 48 26.44 -14.89 -12.17
CA PRO A 48 25.60 -15.39 -13.26
C PRO A 48 24.10 -15.45 -12.92
N THR A 49 23.76 -15.39 -11.63
CA THR A 49 22.41 -15.58 -11.08
C THR A 49 22.14 -14.58 -9.97
N ILE A 50 20.86 -14.27 -9.74
CA ILE A 50 20.42 -13.39 -8.64
C ILE A 50 20.76 -14.04 -7.29
N GLN A 51 20.55 -15.35 -7.13
CA GLN A 51 20.88 -16.05 -5.88
C GLN A 51 22.37 -15.94 -5.53
N ALA A 52 23.28 -16.18 -6.49
CA ALA A 52 24.72 -16.07 -6.20
C ALA A 52 25.14 -14.64 -5.82
N ALA A 53 24.46 -13.62 -6.33
CA ALA A 53 24.64 -12.23 -5.88
C ALA A 53 24.10 -12.00 -4.46
N VAL A 54 22.96 -12.59 -4.09
CA VAL A 54 22.40 -12.56 -2.72
C VAL A 54 23.33 -13.25 -1.74
N ASP A 55 23.81 -14.45 -2.07
CA ASP A 55 24.76 -15.23 -1.26
C ASP A 55 26.02 -14.41 -0.94
N ALA A 56 26.61 -13.80 -1.97
CA ALA A 56 27.82 -12.99 -1.86
C ALA A 56 27.60 -11.54 -1.34
N ALA A 57 26.36 -11.10 -1.14
CA ALA A 57 26.06 -9.77 -0.64
C ALA A 57 26.28 -9.63 0.86
N SER A 58 26.95 -8.54 1.25
CA SER A 58 27.06 -8.04 2.62
C SER A 58 25.98 -6.99 2.92
N SER A 59 25.80 -6.63 4.19
CA SER A 59 24.98 -5.47 4.59
C SER A 59 25.40 -4.20 3.82
N GLY A 60 24.41 -3.38 3.46
CA GLY A 60 24.53 -2.19 2.64
C GLY A 60 24.62 -2.45 1.14
N THR A 61 24.62 -3.69 0.66
CA THR A 61 24.77 -4.00 -0.77
C THR A 61 23.53 -3.57 -1.58
N THR A 62 23.74 -3.12 -2.81
CA THR A 62 22.68 -2.99 -3.83
C THR A 62 22.93 -3.97 -4.96
N ILE A 63 22.07 -4.96 -5.13
CA ILE A 63 22.02 -5.87 -6.27
C ILE A 63 21.14 -5.23 -7.34
N VAL A 64 21.74 -4.92 -8.49
CA VAL A 64 21.08 -4.40 -9.70
C VAL A 64 20.99 -5.52 -10.71
N VAL A 65 19.79 -6.01 -10.94
CA VAL A 65 19.50 -7.08 -11.90
C VAL A 65 19.17 -6.42 -13.24
N ARG A 66 19.98 -6.70 -14.27
CA ARG A 66 19.77 -6.17 -15.62
C ARG A 66 18.47 -6.69 -16.23
N ASP A 67 18.05 -6.02 -17.30
CA ASP A 67 16.94 -6.47 -18.13
C ASP A 67 17.21 -7.89 -18.66
N GLY A 68 16.19 -8.75 -18.60
CA GLY A 68 16.32 -10.16 -18.95
C GLY A 68 15.35 -11.06 -18.22
N THR A 69 15.54 -12.35 -18.44
CA THR A 69 14.74 -13.43 -17.89
C THR A 69 15.60 -14.33 -17.02
N TYR A 70 15.22 -14.45 -15.75
CA TYR A 70 15.93 -15.21 -14.73
C TYR A 70 15.03 -16.36 -14.30
N ARG A 71 15.50 -17.61 -14.41
CA ARG A 71 14.76 -18.78 -13.90
C ARG A 71 15.42 -19.23 -12.61
N GLU A 72 14.91 -18.72 -11.50
CA GLU A 72 15.49 -18.88 -10.17
C GLU A 72 14.38 -18.93 -9.12
N ASN A 73 14.59 -19.71 -8.05
CA ASN A 73 13.90 -19.49 -6.77
C ASN A 73 14.92 -18.83 -5.84
N ILE A 74 14.57 -17.68 -5.27
CA ILE A 74 15.50 -16.82 -4.54
C ILE A 74 15.22 -16.91 -3.05
N VAL A 75 16.24 -17.21 -2.25
CA VAL A 75 16.16 -17.24 -0.79
C VAL A 75 17.10 -16.17 -0.23
N VAL A 76 16.53 -15.19 0.45
CA VAL A 76 17.26 -14.17 1.22
C VAL A 76 17.16 -14.55 2.69
N GLU A 77 18.15 -15.30 3.16
CA GLU A 77 18.22 -15.82 4.52
C GLU A 77 19.29 -15.10 5.35
N GLU A 78 18.95 -14.69 6.59
CA GLU A 78 19.85 -14.03 7.57
C GLU A 78 20.57 -12.75 7.09
N LYS A 79 20.17 -12.18 5.95
CA LYS A 79 20.71 -10.93 5.41
C LYS A 79 20.12 -9.70 6.10
N ARG A 80 20.81 -8.57 5.96
CA ARG A 80 20.31 -7.26 6.41
C ARG A 80 20.73 -6.13 5.47
N ASP A 81 19.95 -5.05 5.43
CA ASP A 81 20.27 -3.80 4.71
C ASP A 81 20.61 -4.05 3.22
N LEU A 82 19.78 -4.82 2.53
CA LEU A 82 20.02 -5.24 1.14
C LEU A 82 18.96 -4.64 0.21
N VAL A 83 19.39 -4.01 -0.88
CA VAL A 83 18.49 -3.58 -1.96
C VAL A 83 18.64 -4.54 -3.13
N ILE A 84 17.60 -5.28 -3.46
CA ILE A 84 17.51 -6.13 -4.64
C ILE A 84 16.55 -5.44 -5.62
N ARG A 85 17.05 -4.99 -6.77
CA ARG A 85 16.23 -4.24 -7.72
C ARG A 85 16.52 -4.60 -9.17
N SER A 86 15.48 -4.51 -10.00
CA SER A 86 15.65 -4.40 -11.45
C SER A 86 16.39 -3.09 -11.83
N GLU A 87 17.06 -3.11 -12.98
CA GLU A 87 17.66 -1.94 -13.61
C GLU A 87 16.60 -1.00 -14.21
N HIS A 88 15.68 -1.52 -15.05
CA HIS A 88 14.64 -0.72 -15.73
C HIS A 88 13.19 -1.14 -15.40
N GLY A 89 12.97 -1.82 -14.27
CA GLY A 89 11.65 -2.10 -13.71
C GLY A 89 10.94 -3.34 -14.29
N PRO A 90 9.69 -3.61 -13.83
CA PRO A 90 9.10 -4.95 -13.90
C PRO A 90 8.78 -5.39 -15.32
N LYS A 91 8.67 -4.45 -16.28
CA LYS A 91 8.46 -4.79 -17.69
C LYS A 91 9.67 -5.44 -18.35
N ASN A 92 10.87 -5.24 -17.79
CA ASN A 92 12.13 -5.62 -18.42
C ASN A 92 12.90 -6.72 -17.66
N THR A 93 12.62 -6.92 -16.37
CA THR A 93 13.21 -8.01 -15.57
C THR A 93 12.13 -8.98 -15.09
N VAL A 94 12.20 -10.24 -15.55
CA VAL A 94 11.23 -11.29 -15.22
C VAL A 94 11.91 -12.44 -14.47
N ILE A 95 11.33 -12.85 -13.35
CA ILE A 95 11.74 -14.00 -12.54
C ILE A 95 10.70 -15.12 -12.73
N TYR A 96 11.16 -16.27 -13.23
CA TYR A 96 10.38 -17.50 -13.38
C TYR A 96 10.79 -18.55 -12.34
N ASN A 97 9.78 -19.25 -11.82
CA ASN A 97 9.96 -20.44 -10.99
C ASN A 97 10.90 -21.50 -11.65
N THR A 98 11.80 -22.11 -10.87
CA THR A 98 12.54 -23.32 -11.28
C THR A 98 11.80 -24.61 -10.93
N GLY A 99 11.11 -24.62 -9.79
CA GLY A 99 10.62 -25.82 -9.13
C GLY A 99 9.44 -26.50 -9.82
N GLU A 100 9.42 -27.83 -9.76
CA GLU A 100 8.31 -28.69 -10.21
C GLU A 100 7.52 -29.28 -9.03
N THR A 101 7.79 -28.82 -7.81
CA THR A 101 7.02 -29.17 -6.61
C THR A 101 5.89 -28.18 -6.40
N GLY A 102 4.69 -28.70 -6.11
CA GLY A 102 3.63 -27.87 -5.54
C GLY A 102 4.09 -27.16 -4.26
N ASP A 103 3.50 -26.01 -3.98
CA ASP A 103 3.68 -25.21 -2.76
C ASP A 103 5.06 -24.53 -2.58
N ALA A 104 5.95 -24.60 -3.58
CA ALA A 104 7.21 -23.84 -3.56
C ALA A 104 6.97 -22.33 -3.70
N TYR A 105 7.77 -21.50 -3.01
CA TYR A 105 7.79 -20.05 -3.20
C TYR A 105 8.86 -19.65 -4.21
N ILE A 106 8.58 -18.65 -5.06
CA ILE A 106 9.57 -18.12 -6.02
C ILE A 106 10.59 -17.24 -5.30
N ILE A 107 10.17 -16.48 -4.28
CA ILE A 107 11.07 -15.69 -3.43
C ILE A 107 10.72 -15.91 -1.96
N GLU A 108 11.71 -16.22 -1.14
CA GLU A 108 11.56 -16.29 0.33
C GLU A 108 12.49 -15.29 1.02
N LEU A 109 11.93 -14.52 1.94
CA LEU A 109 12.64 -13.59 2.81
C LEU A 109 12.54 -14.13 4.25
N ILE A 110 13.65 -14.68 4.77
CA ILE A 110 13.67 -15.49 6.01
C ILE A 110 14.70 -14.93 6.99
N ALA A 111 14.26 -14.64 8.23
CA ALA A 111 15.13 -14.13 9.30
C ALA A 111 15.99 -12.91 8.91
N CYS A 112 15.54 -12.13 7.93
CA CYS A 112 16.26 -11.00 7.36
C CYS A 112 15.62 -9.67 7.79
N LYS A 113 16.32 -8.55 7.55
CA LYS A 113 15.87 -7.24 8.03
C LYS A 113 16.28 -6.08 7.12
N ASN A 114 15.43 -5.06 6.98
CA ASN A 114 15.72 -3.87 6.15
C ASN A 114 16.01 -4.28 4.68
N ILE A 115 15.19 -5.16 4.10
CA ILE A 115 15.36 -5.64 2.71
C ILE A 115 14.38 -4.89 1.80
N VAL A 116 14.88 -4.40 0.67
CA VAL A 116 14.05 -3.82 -0.40
C VAL A 116 14.09 -4.76 -1.60
N LEU A 117 12.93 -5.24 -2.06
CA LEU A 117 12.78 -6.01 -3.29
C LEU A 117 11.88 -5.23 -4.25
N GLN A 118 12.44 -4.77 -5.37
CA GLN A 118 11.69 -3.88 -6.26
C GLN A 118 11.89 -4.03 -7.77
N GLY A 119 10.81 -3.81 -8.51
CA GLY A 119 10.82 -3.69 -9.95
C GLY A 119 10.88 -5.01 -10.73
N PHE A 120 10.40 -6.12 -10.19
CA PHE A 120 10.39 -7.42 -10.86
C PHE A 120 9.00 -7.83 -11.34
N THR A 121 8.91 -8.51 -12.49
CA THR A 121 7.75 -9.37 -12.78
C THR A 121 8.04 -10.80 -12.30
N ILE A 122 7.16 -11.37 -11.50
CA ILE A 122 7.29 -12.72 -10.89
C ILE A 122 6.17 -13.60 -11.43
N VAL A 123 6.55 -14.74 -12.02
CA VAL A 123 5.64 -15.65 -12.75
C VAL A 123 5.97 -17.10 -12.46
N ASN A 124 4.93 -17.93 -12.34
CA ASN A 124 5.08 -19.38 -12.48
C ASN A 124 4.54 -19.83 -13.85
N ASP A 125 5.40 -20.39 -14.69
CA ASP A 125 5.06 -20.94 -16.01
C ASP A 125 4.96 -22.47 -16.02
N LYS A 126 4.97 -23.11 -14.84
CA LYS A 126 4.78 -24.54 -14.65
C LYS A 126 3.31 -24.89 -14.46
N ASP A 127 2.93 -26.14 -14.76
CA ASP A 127 1.54 -26.62 -14.63
C ASP A 127 1.09 -26.75 -13.16
N LEU A 128 2.02 -26.93 -12.22
CA LEU A 128 1.74 -27.04 -10.79
C LEU A 128 1.78 -25.68 -10.12
N LEU A 129 0.93 -25.47 -9.11
CA LEU A 129 0.86 -24.23 -8.33
C LEU A 129 2.13 -23.99 -7.51
N ALA A 130 2.63 -22.76 -7.59
CA ALA A 130 3.68 -22.21 -6.71
C ALA A 130 3.12 -20.97 -6.00
N HIS A 131 3.88 -20.35 -5.11
CA HIS A 131 3.55 -19.07 -4.48
C HIS A 131 4.55 -17.99 -4.91
N GLY A 132 4.14 -16.72 -4.85
CA GLY A 132 4.98 -15.59 -5.28
C GLY A 132 6.11 -15.31 -4.28
N ILE A 133 5.81 -14.52 -3.25
CA ILE A 133 6.77 -14.08 -2.23
C ILE A 133 6.33 -14.55 -0.85
N LYS A 134 7.26 -15.11 -0.06
CA LYS A 134 7.11 -15.35 1.38
C LYS A 134 7.91 -14.34 2.17
N ILE A 135 7.33 -13.84 3.26
CA ILE A 135 7.96 -12.91 4.18
C ILE A 135 7.82 -13.48 5.59
N MET A 136 8.97 -13.76 6.21
CA MET A 136 9.15 -14.17 7.61
C MET A 136 10.27 -13.32 8.20
N SER A 137 10.10 -11.99 8.18
CA SER A 137 11.20 -11.01 8.30
C SER A 137 10.68 -9.59 8.58
N ASP A 138 11.54 -8.74 9.15
CA ASP A 138 11.16 -7.41 9.65
C ASP A 138 11.62 -6.26 8.74
N ASN A 139 10.84 -5.17 8.70
CA ASN A 139 11.13 -3.97 7.90
C ASN A 139 11.46 -4.31 6.45
N ILE A 140 10.53 -4.97 5.79
CA ILE A 140 10.64 -5.46 4.41
C ILE A 140 9.84 -4.54 3.50
N THR A 141 10.44 -4.06 2.41
CA THR A 141 9.75 -3.26 1.38
C THR A 141 9.67 -4.04 0.07
N ILE A 142 8.45 -4.40 -0.32
CA ILE A 142 8.14 -4.97 -1.65
C ILE A 142 7.52 -3.86 -2.49
N ALA A 143 8.24 -3.36 -3.49
CA ALA A 143 7.82 -2.17 -4.23
C ALA A 143 7.85 -2.30 -5.76
N ASN A 144 6.85 -1.76 -6.46
CA ASN A 144 6.82 -1.67 -7.93
C ASN A 144 6.96 -3.03 -8.65
N ASN A 145 6.56 -4.13 -8.03
CA ASN A 145 6.61 -5.47 -8.62
C ASN A 145 5.29 -5.84 -9.30
N ILE A 146 5.33 -6.82 -10.21
CA ILE A 146 4.14 -7.45 -10.81
C ILE A 146 4.18 -8.93 -10.47
N ILE A 147 3.23 -9.45 -9.69
CA ILE A 147 3.08 -10.89 -9.45
C ILE A 147 1.88 -11.37 -10.25
N LYS A 148 2.09 -12.35 -11.12
CA LYS A 148 1.09 -12.79 -12.11
C LYS A 148 0.85 -14.29 -12.07
N GLY A 149 -0.42 -14.68 -12.01
CA GLY A 149 -0.85 -16.06 -12.24
C GLY A 149 -0.96 -16.43 -13.74
N PRO A 150 -1.71 -17.50 -14.09
CA PRO A 150 -2.67 -18.21 -13.24
C PRO A 150 -2.05 -19.11 -12.17
N ASN A 151 -0.85 -19.63 -12.40
CA ASN A 151 -0.31 -20.74 -11.60
C ASN A 151 0.39 -20.30 -10.29
N ILE A 152 -0.10 -19.21 -9.70
CA ILE A 152 0.34 -18.68 -8.40
C ILE A 152 -0.80 -18.83 -7.39
N GLY A 153 -0.61 -19.66 -6.36
CA GLY A 153 -1.57 -19.93 -5.30
C GLY A 153 -1.81 -18.72 -4.39
N THR A 154 -0.73 -18.03 -3.98
CA THR A 154 -0.79 -16.78 -3.21
C THR A 154 0.30 -15.84 -3.73
N ALA A 155 -0.03 -14.58 -4.02
CA ALA A 155 0.95 -13.62 -4.54
C ALA A 155 1.98 -13.22 -3.47
N VAL A 156 1.52 -12.89 -2.25
CA VAL A 156 2.38 -12.58 -1.10
C VAL A 156 1.83 -13.27 0.15
N THR A 157 2.68 -14.02 0.86
CA THR A 157 2.41 -14.54 2.20
C THR A 157 3.31 -13.85 3.20
N MET A 158 2.73 -13.23 4.23
CA MET A 158 3.43 -12.73 5.41
C MET A 158 3.11 -13.63 6.61
N ASP A 159 4.13 -14.10 7.31
CA ASP A 159 3.99 -14.82 8.58
C ASP A 159 4.94 -14.20 9.61
N SER A 160 4.42 -13.84 10.79
CA SER A 160 5.19 -13.39 11.96
C SER A 160 6.18 -12.25 11.65
N SER A 161 5.75 -11.28 10.83
CA SER A 161 6.58 -10.21 10.26
C SER A 161 6.14 -8.82 10.74
N VAL A 162 7.08 -7.91 11.00
CA VAL A 162 6.79 -6.57 11.55
C VAL A 162 7.25 -5.44 10.61
N GLU A 163 6.48 -4.34 10.52
CA GLU A 163 6.75 -3.15 9.69
C GLU A 163 7.01 -3.47 8.19
N THR A 164 6.27 -4.41 7.61
CA THR A 164 6.35 -4.71 6.16
C THR A 164 5.57 -3.67 5.35
N ILE A 165 6.17 -3.16 4.27
CA ILE A 165 5.57 -2.24 3.31
C ILE A 165 5.38 -2.94 1.96
N LEU A 166 4.14 -3.09 1.53
CA LEU A 166 3.79 -3.51 0.18
C LEU A 166 3.27 -2.28 -0.57
N GLN A 167 4.05 -1.72 -1.51
CA GLN A 167 3.70 -0.47 -2.20
C GLN A 167 3.80 -0.50 -3.73
N ASN A 168 2.85 0.13 -4.42
CA ASN A 168 2.85 0.28 -5.89
C ASN A 168 2.97 -1.05 -6.67
N ASN A 169 2.61 -2.18 -6.08
CA ASN A 169 2.68 -3.48 -6.75
C ASN A 169 1.41 -3.76 -7.56
N THR A 170 1.50 -4.61 -8.58
CA THR A 170 0.36 -5.23 -9.25
C THR A 170 0.33 -6.71 -8.92
N PHE A 171 -0.66 -7.14 -8.14
CA PHE A 171 -0.98 -8.55 -7.95
C PHE A 171 -2.18 -8.85 -8.84
N ARG A 172 -2.05 -9.79 -9.79
CA ARG A 172 -3.13 -10.09 -10.73
C ARG A 172 -3.25 -11.56 -11.11
N GLU A 173 -4.48 -12.00 -11.29
CA GLU A 173 -4.84 -13.31 -11.85
C GLU A 173 -4.25 -14.49 -11.06
N THR A 174 -3.87 -14.29 -9.79
CA THR A 174 -3.43 -15.35 -8.86
C THR A 174 -4.65 -15.98 -8.17
N PHE A 175 -4.50 -17.12 -7.51
CA PHE A 175 -5.63 -17.70 -6.78
C PHE A 175 -5.98 -16.81 -5.56
N ASN A 176 -5.00 -16.51 -4.70
CA ASN A 176 -5.11 -15.51 -3.64
C ASN A 176 -4.13 -14.34 -3.89
N GLY A 177 -4.51 -13.13 -3.46
CA GLY A 177 -3.62 -11.97 -3.44
C GLY A 177 -2.62 -12.03 -2.27
N ILE A 178 -2.96 -11.36 -1.16
CA ILE A 178 -2.10 -11.20 0.01
C ILE A 178 -2.68 -11.99 1.19
N GLN A 179 -1.91 -12.93 1.75
CA GLN A 179 -2.22 -13.56 3.04
C GLN A 179 -1.29 -13.02 4.12
N ILE A 180 -1.86 -12.68 5.28
CA ILE A 180 -1.12 -12.13 6.41
C ILE A 180 -1.47 -12.93 7.65
N ASP A 181 -0.47 -13.47 8.35
CA ASP A 181 -0.62 -14.22 9.58
C ASP A 181 0.32 -13.66 10.66
N ARG A 182 -0.21 -13.37 11.87
CA ARG A 182 0.56 -12.94 13.05
C ARG A 182 1.54 -11.78 12.80
N SER A 183 1.20 -10.86 11.90
CA SER A 183 2.06 -9.76 11.47
C SER A 183 1.49 -8.41 11.90
N SER A 184 2.30 -7.37 12.08
CA SER A 184 1.82 -6.09 12.66
C SER A 184 2.63 -4.88 12.19
N GLY A 185 2.01 -3.69 12.25
CA GLY A 185 2.60 -2.45 11.75
C GLY A 185 2.77 -2.41 10.23
N PHE A 186 2.07 -3.28 9.48
CA PHE A 186 2.26 -3.33 8.03
C PHE A 186 1.53 -2.19 7.31
N ARG A 187 2.06 -1.80 6.15
CA ARG A 187 1.45 -0.82 5.23
C ARG A 187 1.25 -1.47 3.87
N ILE A 188 0.01 -1.58 3.43
CA ILE A 188 -0.36 -2.02 2.07
C ILE A 188 -0.92 -0.80 1.37
N THR A 189 -0.11 -0.18 0.50
CA THR A 189 -0.41 1.15 -0.05
C THR A 189 -0.31 1.21 -1.57
N ASN A 190 -1.27 1.87 -2.24
CA ASN A 190 -1.21 2.14 -3.69
C ASN A 190 -1.04 0.88 -4.58
N ASN A 191 -1.47 -0.31 -4.14
CA ASN A 191 -1.37 -1.54 -4.93
C ASN A 191 -2.61 -1.75 -5.81
N LEU A 192 -2.42 -2.40 -6.96
CA LEU A 192 -3.49 -2.95 -7.78
C LEU A 192 -3.62 -4.45 -7.50
N ILE A 193 -4.75 -4.88 -6.96
CA ILE A 193 -5.05 -6.27 -6.60
C ILE A 193 -6.29 -6.68 -7.39
N ILE A 194 -6.11 -7.50 -8.44
CA ILE A 194 -7.17 -7.71 -9.44
C ILE A 194 -7.33 -9.16 -9.90
N GLY A 195 -8.59 -9.62 -9.99
CA GLY A 195 -8.93 -10.88 -10.68
C GLY A 195 -8.54 -12.15 -9.94
N MET A 196 -8.64 -12.16 -8.60
CA MET A 196 -8.29 -13.34 -7.78
C MET A 196 -9.46 -14.32 -7.63
N ASN A 197 -9.14 -15.62 -7.59
CA ASN A 197 -10.14 -16.70 -7.45
C ASN A 197 -10.44 -17.10 -5.98
N GLY A 198 -9.84 -16.42 -5.01
CA GLY A 198 -10.05 -16.61 -3.58
C GLY A 198 -10.35 -15.28 -2.90
N TYR A 199 -9.32 -14.66 -2.32
CA TYR A 199 -9.40 -13.34 -1.69
C TYR A 199 -8.36 -12.36 -2.22
N GLY A 200 -8.63 -11.06 -2.10
CA GLY A 200 -7.67 -9.99 -2.42
C GLY A 200 -6.63 -9.82 -1.31
N ILE A 201 -7.09 -9.59 -0.08
CA ILE A 201 -6.27 -9.46 1.14
C ILE A 201 -6.94 -10.26 2.26
N ASN A 202 -6.19 -10.99 3.09
CA ASN A 202 -6.72 -11.75 4.23
C ASN A 202 -5.83 -11.62 5.47
N PHE A 203 -6.40 -11.09 6.56
CA PHE A 203 -5.76 -10.91 7.86
C PHE A 203 -6.14 -12.07 8.81
N ARG A 204 -5.14 -12.85 9.21
CA ARG A 204 -5.29 -14.04 10.04
C ARG A 204 -4.51 -13.89 11.35
N HIS A 205 -5.17 -14.23 12.46
CA HIS A 205 -4.61 -14.35 13.82
C HIS A 205 -3.75 -13.17 14.31
N ASN A 206 -4.33 -12.31 15.16
CA ASN A 206 -3.61 -11.33 15.99
C ASN A 206 -2.68 -10.39 15.20
N ASN A 207 -3.23 -9.75 14.16
CA ASN A 207 -2.58 -8.61 13.52
C ASN A 207 -3.03 -7.31 14.23
N HIS A 208 -2.19 -6.27 14.26
CA HIS A 208 -2.53 -5.00 14.92
C HIS A 208 -1.82 -3.78 14.33
N ASN A 209 -2.42 -2.60 14.48
CA ASN A 209 -1.85 -1.29 14.11
C ASN A 209 -1.46 -1.19 12.63
N ASN A 210 -2.25 -1.77 11.73
CA ASN A 210 -1.92 -1.84 10.30
C ASN A 210 -2.64 -0.75 9.50
N LEU A 211 -2.09 -0.45 8.31
CA LEU A 211 -2.70 0.49 7.36
C LEU A 211 -2.87 -0.18 5.99
N VAL A 212 -4.09 -0.13 5.46
CA VAL A 212 -4.41 -0.46 4.08
C VAL A 212 -4.98 0.78 3.42
N ASP A 213 -4.23 1.41 2.51
CA ASP A 213 -4.64 2.67 1.90
C ASP A 213 -4.39 2.82 0.40
N HIS A 214 -5.24 3.59 -0.27
CA HIS A 214 -5.10 3.92 -1.70
C HIS A 214 -5.01 2.71 -2.65
N ASN A 215 -5.40 1.51 -2.21
CA ASN A 215 -5.35 0.31 -3.07
C ASN A 215 -6.60 0.23 -3.96
N ILE A 216 -6.43 -0.38 -5.14
CA ILE A 216 -7.54 -0.79 -6.00
C ILE A 216 -7.67 -2.31 -5.87
N ILE A 217 -8.73 -2.77 -5.22
CA ILE A 217 -9.02 -4.19 -5.00
C ILE A 217 -10.25 -4.52 -5.82
N SER A 218 -10.10 -5.36 -6.85
CA SER A 218 -11.14 -5.47 -7.88
C SER A 218 -11.31 -6.86 -8.50
N SER A 219 -12.53 -7.14 -8.94
CA SER A 219 -12.90 -8.38 -9.65
C SER A 219 -12.49 -9.65 -8.90
N ILE A 220 -12.58 -9.64 -7.57
CA ILE A 220 -12.30 -10.82 -6.74
C ILE A 220 -13.54 -11.73 -6.77
N GLN A 221 -13.39 -12.94 -7.28
CA GLN A 221 -14.50 -13.82 -7.65
C GLN A 221 -14.10 -15.26 -7.36
N SER A 222 -14.70 -15.89 -6.35
CA SER A 222 -14.40 -17.30 -6.05
C SER A 222 -15.52 -18.23 -6.47
N THR A 223 -15.15 -19.43 -6.91
CA THR A 223 -16.07 -20.57 -7.00
C THR A 223 -16.11 -21.39 -5.70
N VAL A 224 -15.28 -21.06 -4.71
CA VAL A 224 -15.22 -21.74 -3.40
C VAL A 224 -16.17 -21.05 -2.42
N PRO A 225 -17.24 -21.73 -1.93
CA PRO A 225 -18.28 -21.09 -1.11
C PRO A 225 -17.79 -20.51 0.22
N GLU A 226 -16.71 -21.06 0.79
CA GLU A 226 -16.20 -20.72 2.12
C GLU A 226 -15.47 -19.36 2.16
N ILE A 227 -14.86 -18.95 1.04
CA ILE A 227 -14.06 -17.72 0.91
C ILE A 227 -14.85 -16.60 0.21
N ALA A 228 -15.77 -16.98 -0.69
CA ALA A 228 -16.74 -16.09 -1.33
C ALA A 228 -16.14 -14.79 -1.91
N GLY A 229 -15.08 -14.92 -2.74
CA GLY A 229 -14.60 -13.85 -3.63
C GLY A 229 -14.40 -12.51 -2.94
N THR A 230 -13.76 -12.52 -1.77
CA THR A 230 -13.76 -11.37 -0.87
C THR A 230 -12.59 -10.43 -1.14
N GLY A 231 -12.84 -9.12 -1.27
CA GLY A 231 -11.82 -8.09 -1.44
C GLY A 231 -10.83 -8.05 -0.27
N ILE A 232 -11.32 -7.79 0.95
CA ILE A 232 -10.53 -7.86 2.19
C ILE A 232 -11.25 -8.73 3.23
N ILE A 233 -10.55 -9.70 3.81
CA ILE A 233 -11.01 -10.52 4.94
C ILE A 233 -10.28 -10.07 6.20
N ILE A 234 -11.03 -9.77 7.26
CA ILE A 234 -10.53 -9.41 8.59
C ILE A 234 -11.06 -10.44 9.59
N ASP A 235 -10.30 -11.51 9.83
CA ASP A 235 -10.76 -12.63 10.67
C ASP A 235 -10.28 -12.53 12.13
N SER A 236 -9.14 -11.88 12.39
CA SER A 236 -8.60 -11.62 13.74
C SER A 236 -7.55 -10.51 13.69
N ASP A 237 -8.01 -9.26 13.57
CA ASP A 237 -7.21 -8.04 13.68
C ASP A 237 -7.78 -7.15 14.80
N ALA A 238 -7.02 -6.16 15.24
CA ALA A 238 -7.53 -5.04 16.03
C ALA A 238 -6.69 -3.77 15.79
N TYR A 239 -7.37 -2.63 15.69
CA TYR A 239 -6.77 -1.30 15.51
C TYR A 239 -6.09 -1.11 14.14
N SER A 240 -6.61 -1.77 13.09
CA SER A 240 -6.20 -1.49 11.72
C SER A 240 -7.06 -0.41 11.05
N GLU A 241 -6.43 0.44 10.26
CA GLU A 241 -7.09 1.47 9.44
C GLU A 241 -7.14 1.05 7.97
N ILE A 242 -8.35 1.02 7.41
CA ILE A 242 -8.62 0.69 6.02
C ILE A 242 -9.29 1.91 5.41
N ILE A 243 -8.53 2.70 4.65
CA ILE A 243 -8.94 4.05 4.21
C ILE A 243 -8.55 4.36 2.76
N PHE A 244 -9.29 5.22 2.06
CA PHE A 244 -9.00 5.61 0.67
C PHE A 244 -8.91 4.47 -0.36
N ASN A 245 -9.34 3.24 -0.04
CA ASN A 245 -9.30 2.13 -0.99
C ASN A 245 -10.51 2.17 -1.94
N SER A 246 -10.33 1.65 -3.15
CA SER A 246 -11.40 1.43 -4.11
C SER A 246 -11.65 -0.07 -4.26
N ILE A 247 -12.80 -0.53 -3.78
CA ILE A 247 -13.17 -1.95 -3.70
C ILE A 247 -14.30 -2.19 -4.69
N VAL A 248 -14.00 -2.87 -5.80
CA VAL A 248 -14.81 -2.81 -7.03
C VAL A 248 -15.11 -4.18 -7.64
N GLY A 249 -16.38 -4.54 -7.75
CA GLY A 249 -16.80 -5.77 -8.45
C GLY A 249 -16.35 -7.09 -7.79
N CYS A 250 -16.11 -7.09 -6.49
CA CYS A 250 -15.87 -8.30 -5.70
C CYS A 250 -17.21 -8.99 -5.35
N GLN A 251 -17.19 -10.29 -5.04
CA GLN A 251 -18.41 -10.96 -4.52
C GLN A 251 -18.80 -10.38 -3.16
N VAL A 252 -17.81 -10.22 -2.28
CA VAL A 252 -17.91 -9.44 -1.04
C VAL A 252 -16.81 -8.37 -1.04
N GLY A 253 -17.14 -7.13 -0.71
CA GLY A 253 -16.16 -6.04 -0.63
C GLY A 253 -15.19 -6.24 0.54
N ILE A 254 -15.69 -6.12 1.77
CA ILE A 254 -14.96 -6.47 2.99
C ILE A 254 -15.78 -7.45 3.84
N LYS A 255 -15.12 -8.49 4.37
CA LYS A 255 -15.65 -9.37 5.42
C LYS A 255 -14.99 -9.02 6.75
N VAL A 256 -15.79 -8.70 7.77
CA VAL A 256 -15.33 -8.23 9.09
C VAL A 256 -15.84 -9.19 10.17
N ASN A 257 -14.94 -9.99 10.75
CA ASN A 257 -15.25 -10.93 11.82
C ASN A 257 -14.59 -10.58 13.16
N SER A 258 -13.72 -9.57 13.22
CA SER A 258 -13.16 -9.01 14.46
C SER A 258 -13.59 -7.55 14.70
N PRO A 259 -13.66 -7.09 15.98
CA PRO A 259 -13.93 -5.71 16.33
C PRO A 259 -12.65 -4.86 16.44
N GLY A 260 -12.79 -3.53 16.42
CA GLY A 260 -11.72 -2.58 16.76
C GLY A 260 -11.06 -1.87 15.58
N ASP A 261 -11.37 -2.27 14.35
CA ASP A 261 -10.84 -1.65 13.13
C ASP A 261 -11.63 -0.40 12.70
N SER A 262 -10.99 0.45 11.90
CA SER A 262 -11.58 1.67 11.34
C SER A 262 -11.61 1.60 9.81
N ILE A 263 -12.81 1.68 9.23
CA ILE A 263 -13.08 1.53 7.80
C ILE A 263 -13.87 2.75 7.31
N TYR A 264 -13.17 3.75 6.78
CA TYR A 264 -13.75 5.03 6.36
C TYR A 264 -13.02 5.61 5.13
N LEU A 265 -13.63 6.53 4.40
CA LEU A 265 -13.09 7.12 3.15
C LEU A 265 -12.80 6.12 2.02
N ASN A 266 -13.31 4.89 2.08
CA ASN A 266 -13.23 3.92 0.99
C ASN A 266 -14.38 4.12 -0.01
N GLN A 267 -14.26 3.49 -1.19
CA GLN A 267 -15.28 3.49 -2.23
C GLN A 267 -15.70 2.04 -2.53
N PHE A 268 -16.96 1.72 -2.28
CA PHE A 268 -17.57 0.43 -2.61
C PHE A 268 -18.41 0.58 -3.88
N ILE A 269 -18.05 -0.15 -4.94
CA ILE A 269 -18.68 -0.01 -6.27
C ILE A 269 -18.96 -1.39 -6.87
N GLY A 270 -20.21 -1.68 -7.21
CA GLY A 270 -20.61 -2.88 -7.95
C GLY A 270 -20.27 -4.22 -7.30
N ASN A 271 -19.98 -4.25 -6.00
CA ASN A 271 -19.73 -5.49 -5.27
C ASN A 271 -21.05 -6.24 -5.03
N GLY A 272 -21.04 -7.58 -5.09
CA GLY A 272 -22.24 -8.39 -4.81
C GLY A 272 -22.82 -8.18 -3.42
N LYS A 273 -21.95 -7.91 -2.44
CA LYS A 273 -22.27 -7.38 -1.10
C LYS A 273 -21.13 -6.46 -0.66
N HIS A 274 -21.41 -5.21 -0.29
CA HIS A 274 -20.33 -4.27 0.10
C HIS A 274 -19.59 -4.74 1.37
N ILE A 275 -20.32 -4.99 2.46
CA ILE A 275 -19.78 -5.47 3.74
C ILE A 275 -20.47 -6.76 4.15
N SER A 276 -19.71 -7.73 4.66
CA SER A 276 -20.25 -8.85 5.44
C SER A 276 -19.66 -8.84 6.85
N ILE A 277 -20.44 -8.43 7.83
CA ILE A 277 -19.99 -8.24 9.22
C ILE A 277 -20.62 -9.27 10.16
N GLN A 278 -19.81 -9.88 11.03
CA GLN A 278 -20.24 -10.86 12.03
C GLN A 278 -20.18 -10.34 13.48
N MET A 279 -19.35 -9.34 13.75
CA MET A 279 -19.20 -8.71 15.07
C MET A 279 -19.50 -7.21 15.02
N ALA A 280 -20.05 -6.65 16.08
CA ALA A 280 -20.20 -5.20 16.23
C ALA A 280 -18.90 -4.56 16.78
N ASN A 281 -18.78 -3.24 16.67
CA ASN A 281 -17.65 -2.39 17.08
C ASN A 281 -16.55 -2.20 16.01
N THR A 282 -16.95 -1.94 14.76
CA THR A 282 -16.09 -1.34 13.73
C THR A 282 -16.40 0.16 13.62
N THR A 283 -15.38 1.01 13.45
CA THR A 283 -15.58 2.46 13.25
C THR A 283 -15.74 2.75 11.77
N TRP A 284 -16.86 3.36 11.35
CA TRP A 284 -17.20 3.57 9.94
C TRP A 284 -16.95 4.98 9.41
N ASN A 285 -16.40 5.86 10.24
CA ASN A 285 -16.17 7.27 9.91
C ASN A 285 -14.89 7.81 10.55
N SER A 286 -14.34 8.88 9.96
CA SER A 286 -13.18 9.59 10.49
C SER A 286 -13.43 10.22 11.87
N SER A 287 -12.35 10.60 12.55
CA SER A 287 -12.38 11.71 13.52
C SER A 287 -12.78 13.03 12.82
N PRO A 288 -13.30 14.04 13.54
CA PRO A 288 -13.65 15.32 12.93
C PRO A 288 -12.43 15.96 12.29
N LEU A 289 -12.58 16.41 11.05
CA LEU A 289 -11.52 16.96 10.22
C LEU A 289 -12.06 18.10 9.34
N ASP A 290 -11.14 18.92 8.84
CA ASP A 290 -11.43 19.93 7.83
C ASP A 290 -11.35 19.32 6.43
N TYR A 291 -12.31 19.64 5.57
CA TYR A 291 -12.31 19.18 4.18
C TYR A 291 -12.92 20.22 3.22
N ILE A 292 -12.66 20.05 1.93
CA ILE A 292 -13.29 20.83 0.86
C ILE A 292 -14.15 19.90 0.01
N TYR A 293 -15.39 20.31 -0.24
CA TYR A 293 -16.33 19.69 -1.16
C TYR A 293 -17.03 20.79 -1.98
N ASP A 294 -17.23 20.59 -3.28
CA ASP A 294 -17.78 21.61 -4.21
C ASP A 294 -17.14 23.01 -4.06
N GLY A 295 -15.81 23.04 -3.83
CA GLY A 295 -15.04 24.27 -3.61
C GLY A 295 -15.31 25.01 -2.28
N LYS A 296 -16.20 24.51 -1.42
CA LYS A 296 -16.51 25.07 -0.10
C LYS A 296 -15.79 24.28 1.00
N LYS A 297 -15.36 24.97 2.05
CA LYS A 297 -14.74 24.34 3.23
C LYS A 297 -15.80 23.95 4.26
N PHE A 298 -15.70 22.73 4.77
CA PHE A 298 -16.52 22.16 5.83
C PHE A 298 -15.66 21.61 6.96
N HIS A 299 -16.28 21.36 8.12
CA HIS A 299 -15.68 20.70 9.27
C HIS A 299 -16.64 19.62 9.76
N GLY A 300 -16.21 18.36 9.80
CA GLY A 300 -17.10 17.25 10.10
C GLY A 300 -16.40 15.90 10.07
N ARG A 301 -17.18 14.83 10.11
CA ARG A 301 -16.69 13.45 9.97
C ARG A 301 -17.07 12.94 8.59
N LEU A 302 -16.24 12.06 8.03
CA LEU A 302 -16.46 11.47 6.72
C LEU A 302 -16.43 9.94 6.82
N GLY A 303 -17.46 9.31 6.27
CA GLY A 303 -17.61 7.86 6.15
C GLY A 303 -17.09 7.34 4.82
N ASN A 304 -17.75 6.31 4.27
CA ASN A 304 -17.39 5.69 3.00
C ASN A 304 -18.36 6.11 1.88
N TYR A 305 -17.92 5.97 0.63
CA TYR A 305 -18.80 6.02 -0.54
C TYR A 305 -19.39 4.63 -0.83
N TRP A 306 -20.70 4.57 -1.04
CA TRP A 306 -21.45 3.36 -1.35
C TRP A 306 -22.26 3.61 -2.63
N ASP A 307 -22.04 2.84 -3.69
CA ASP A 307 -22.69 3.09 -4.99
C ASP A 307 -24.19 2.78 -5.00
N ASP A 308 -24.70 2.08 -3.98
CA ASP A 308 -26.12 1.83 -3.70
C ASP A 308 -26.79 2.91 -2.81
N TYR A 309 -26.04 3.83 -2.19
CA TYR A 309 -26.61 4.83 -1.28
C TYR A 309 -27.48 5.88 -1.98
N ARG A 310 -28.69 6.14 -1.44
CA ARG A 310 -29.69 7.06 -2.02
C ARG A 310 -30.18 8.15 -1.06
N GLY A 311 -29.55 8.31 0.10
CA GLY A 311 -29.91 9.37 1.05
C GLY A 311 -29.67 10.77 0.47
N LEU A 312 -30.34 11.76 1.05
CA LEU A 312 -30.22 13.16 0.64
C LEU A 312 -28.98 13.83 1.24
N ASP A 313 -28.62 14.97 0.69
CA ASP A 313 -27.64 15.93 1.22
C ASP A 313 -28.28 17.32 1.02
N GLN A 314 -29.00 17.75 2.06
CA GLN A 314 -29.79 18.98 2.10
C GLN A 314 -28.97 20.18 2.56
N ASN A 315 -27.89 19.95 3.32
CA ASN A 315 -26.98 21.01 3.77
C ASN A 315 -25.88 21.33 2.72
N HIS A 316 -25.71 20.47 1.72
CA HIS A 316 -24.73 20.54 0.64
C HIS A 316 -23.27 20.51 1.13
N ASP A 317 -23.00 19.74 2.18
CA ASP A 317 -21.64 19.47 2.67
C ASP A 317 -20.99 18.24 2.00
N GLY A 318 -21.75 17.46 1.24
CA GLY A 318 -21.26 16.25 0.56
C GLY A 318 -21.33 14.99 1.41
N VAL A 319 -21.87 15.07 2.62
CA VAL A 319 -22.21 13.93 3.48
C VAL A 319 -23.72 13.72 3.42
N GLY A 320 -24.14 12.46 3.45
CA GLY A 320 -25.56 12.12 3.43
C GLY A 320 -26.24 12.30 4.79
N ASP A 321 -27.38 13.00 4.82
CA ASP A 321 -28.16 13.32 6.03
C ASP A 321 -28.72 12.09 6.77
N THR A 322 -28.81 10.94 6.08
CA THR A 322 -29.34 9.68 6.63
C THR A 322 -28.26 8.60 6.66
N PRO A 323 -28.02 7.90 7.79
CA PRO A 323 -27.02 6.84 7.86
C PRO A 323 -27.20 5.74 6.80
N TYR A 324 -26.08 5.21 6.29
CA TYR A 324 -26.08 3.98 5.49
C TYR A 324 -26.08 2.76 6.42
N LYS A 325 -27.03 1.84 6.20
CA LYS A 325 -27.21 0.66 7.07
C LYS A 325 -26.32 -0.49 6.62
N ILE A 326 -25.36 -0.86 7.47
CA ILE A 326 -24.40 -1.95 7.22
C ILE A 326 -24.91 -3.27 7.81
N SER A 327 -25.53 -3.21 8.99
CA SER A 327 -26.25 -4.31 9.63
C SER A 327 -27.34 -3.78 10.56
N GLU A 328 -28.01 -4.65 11.33
CA GLU A 328 -28.94 -4.19 12.39
C GLU A 328 -28.23 -3.44 13.54
N ALA A 329 -26.93 -3.62 13.71
CA ALA A 329 -26.16 -3.09 14.83
C ALA A 329 -25.01 -2.14 14.41
N GLN A 330 -24.80 -1.93 13.11
CA GLN A 330 -23.71 -1.11 12.56
C GLN A 330 -24.24 -0.26 11.40
N VAL A 331 -23.88 1.02 11.41
CA VAL A 331 -24.23 1.99 10.38
C VAL A 331 -23.03 2.90 10.12
N ASP A 332 -22.89 3.34 8.88
CA ASP A 332 -22.07 4.51 8.55
C ASP A 332 -22.96 5.74 8.71
N ASN A 333 -22.66 6.59 9.69
CA ASN A 333 -23.44 7.81 9.97
C ASN A 333 -23.06 8.99 9.07
N TYR A 334 -22.00 8.87 8.27
CA TYR A 334 -21.45 9.95 7.45
C TYR A 334 -21.17 9.49 6.01
N PRO A 335 -22.11 8.78 5.34
CA PRO A 335 -21.86 8.23 4.01
C PRO A 335 -21.60 9.35 2.99
N LEU A 336 -20.57 9.16 2.15
CA LEU A 336 -20.19 10.13 1.14
C LEU A 336 -21.22 10.16 0.01
N LYS A 337 -21.59 11.36 -0.44
CA LYS A 337 -22.48 11.58 -1.59
C LYS A 337 -21.83 11.29 -2.94
N GLU A 338 -20.54 11.56 -3.04
CA GLU A 338 -19.77 11.49 -4.28
C GLU A 338 -18.52 10.61 -4.12
N LEU A 339 -17.88 10.29 -5.24
CA LEU A 339 -16.60 9.59 -5.25
C LEU A 339 -15.53 10.39 -4.47
N ILE A 340 -14.58 9.69 -3.83
CA ILE A 340 -13.59 10.29 -2.91
C ILE A 340 -12.77 11.43 -3.54
N LYS A 341 -12.57 11.38 -4.87
CA LYS A 341 -11.91 12.42 -5.68
C LYS A 341 -12.59 13.79 -5.63
N SER A 342 -13.84 13.87 -5.19
CA SER A 342 -14.62 15.11 -5.03
C SER A 342 -14.34 15.82 -3.69
N TYR A 343 -13.57 15.19 -2.80
CA TYR A 343 -13.24 15.71 -1.47
C TYR A 343 -11.73 15.97 -1.37
N THR A 344 -11.34 17.14 -0.88
CA THR A 344 -9.95 17.43 -0.51
C THR A 344 -9.86 17.48 1.01
N ILE A 345 -9.22 16.46 1.61
CA ILE A 345 -8.98 16.40 3.05
C ILE A 345 -7.87 17.39 3.42
N ILE A 346 -8.14 18.30 4.36
CA ILE A 346 -7.16 19.26 4.87
C ILE A 346 -6.50 18.65 6.12
N SER A 347 -5.36 17.97 5.95
CA SER A 347 -4.60 17.44 7.06
C SER A 347 -3.88 18.55 7.84
N SER A 348 -4.10 18.62 9.15
CA SER A 348 -3.41 19.54 10.05
C SER A 348 -2.01 19.01 10.44
N SER A 349 -1.11 18.88 9.47
CA SER A 349 0.24 18.34 9.68
C SER A 349 1.33 19.43 9.76
N THR A 350 1.38 20.11 10.91
CA THR A 350 2.58 20.82 11.39
C THR A 350 2.79 20.52 12.87
N GLN A 351 3.31 19.33 13.19
CA GLN A 351 4.08 19.12 14.41
C GLN A 351 5.57 19.23 14.06
N THR A 352 6.19 20.32 14.50
CA THR A 352 7.63 20.51 14.41
C THR A 352 8.31 19.51 15.35
N LEU A 353 8.94 18.48 14.79
CA LEU A 353 9.75 17.54 15.57
C LEU A 353 11.04 18.23 16.05
N THR A 354 11.00 18.76 17.27
CA THR A 354 12.20 19.28 17.94
C THR A 354 13.09 18.12 18.39
N THR A 355 14.05 17.74 17.56
CA THR A 355 15.04 16.70 17.88
C THR A 355 16.11 17.23 18.85
N THR A 356 15.96 16.92 20.14
CA THR A 356 16.98 17.23 21.16
C THR A 356 18.14 16.24 21.05
N PHE A 357 19.29 16.68 20.53
CA PHE A 357 20.50 15.86 20.49
C PHE A 357 21.23 15.88 21.84
N THR A 358 21.31 14.74 22.52
CA THR A 358 22.17 14.53 23.69
C THR A 358 23.46 13.82 23.30
N THR A 359 24.55 14.57 23.15
CA THR A 359 25.89 14.00 22.95
C THR A 359 26.49 13.55 24.28
N SER A 360 26.61 12.25 24.51
CA SER A 360 27.37 11.69 25.63
C SER A 360 28.79 11.31 25.18
N THR A 361 29.80 12.04 25.65
CA THR A 361 31.21 11.67 25.47
C THR A 361 31.70 10.90 26.69
N THR A 362 32.00 9.60 26.52
CA THR A 362 32.57 8.77 27.57
C THR A 362 34.09 8.97 27.66
N SER A 363 34.56 9.47 28.80
CA SER A 363 35.97 9.44 29.19
C SER A 363 36.06 8.91 30.63
N PRO A 364 37.05 8.07 30.98
CA PRO A 364 37.03 7.37 32.26
C PRO A 364 37.36 8.29 33.44
N LYS A 365 36.32 8.54 34.26
CA LYS A 365 36.20 9.34 35.50
C LYS A 365 35.50 10.70 35.31
N THR A 366 34.52 10.92 36.19
CA THR A 366 33.57 12.05 36.28
C THR A 366 32.65 12.27 35.06
N SER A 367 31.34 12.07 35.28
CA SER A 367 30.28 12.34 34.30
C SER A 367 29.57 13.66 34.61
N THR A 368 29.43 14.50 33.59
CA THR A 368 28.59 15.72 33.60
C THR A 368 27.84 15.78 32.28
N SER A 369 26.53 16.02 32.32
CA SER A 369 25.72 16.25 31.12
C SER A 369 25.45 17.75 30.92
N THR A 370 25.55 18.22 29.69
CA THR A 370 25.21 19.60 29.32
C THR A 370 24.20 19.56 28.19
N THR A 371 23.01 20.11 28.43
CA THR A 371 21.96 20.25 27.40
C THR A 371 22.16 21.58 26.67
N GLN A 372 22.38 21.55 25.36
CA GLN A 372 22.28 22.75 24.51
C GLN A 372 20.99 22.71 23.71
N THR A 373 20.15 23.74 23.87
CA THR A 373 18.99 23.99 23.03
C THR A 373 19.40 24.98 21.95
N ILE A 374 19.46 24.54 20.69
CA ILE A 374 19.69 25.41 19.54
C ILE A 374 18.39 25.54 18.75
N THR A 375 17.75 26.71 18.84
CA THR A 375 16.62 27.08 17.99
C THR A 375 17.14 27.78 16.75
N SER A 376 16.96 27.18 15.57
CA SER A 376 17.20 27.84 14.28
C SER A 376 15.86 28.24 13.64
N THR A 377 15.59 29.54 13.60
CA THR A 377 14.48 30.09 12.81
C THR A 377 15.00 30.48 11.43
N SER A 378 14.64 29.72 10.39
CA SER A 378 14.82 30.15 9.00
C SER A 378 13.61 30.97 8.56
N SER A 379 13.73 32.30 8.60
CA SER A 379 12.85 33.21 7.88
C SER A 379 13.53 33.66 6.59
N THR A 380 12.81 33.55 5.47
CA THR A 380 13.19 34.08 4.15
C THR A 380 11.91 34.48 3.40
N PRO A 381 11.99 35.42 2.44
CA PRO A 381 10.98 36.47 2.29
C PRO A 381 9.70 36.12 1.53
#